data_AF-Q7Z749-F1
#
_entry.id   AF-Q7Z749-F1
#
_cell.length_a   1.000
_cell.length_b   1.000
_cell.length_c   1.000
_cell.angle_alpha   90.00
_cell.angle_beta   90.00
_cell.angle_gamma   90.00
#
_symmetry.space_group_name_H-M   'P 1'
#
loop_
_entity.id
_entity.type
_entity.pdbx_description
1 polymer ?
#
loop_
_entity_poly.entity_id
_entity_poly.type
_entity_poly.pdbx_seq_one_letter_code
_entity_poly.pdbx_strand_id
1 'polypeptide(L)' 'MIEARSSVKLHPMQNRRIHTGEKPHKCDDCGKAFTSHSHLVGHQRIHTGQKSCKCHQCGKVFSPRSLLAEHEKIHF' A
#
# COMPACT_ATOMS: atom_id res chain seq x y z
N MET A 1 42.25 31.67 -1.85
CA MET A 1 41.08 32.42 -2.34
C MET A 1 40.18 31.39 -3.03
N ILE A 2 39.05 30.91 -2.45
CA ILE A 2 37.71 31.57 -2.33
C ILE A 2 37.12 31.70 -3.76
N GLU A 3 36.01 31.09 -4.26
CA GLU A 3 34.78 30.47 -3.70
C GLU A 3 34.05 29.44 -4.64
N ALA A 4 33.03 28.81 -4.04
CA ALA A 4 31.98 27.90 -4.50
C ALA A 4 31.13 28.29 -5.73
N ARG A 5 30.43 27.29 -6.31
CA ARG A 5 28.97 27.37 -6.60
C ARG A 5 28.32 26.00 -6.89
N SER A 6 27.31 25.69 -6.07
CA SER A 6 26.32 24.61 -6.18
C SER A 6 25.43 24.76 -7.43
N SER A 7 24.99 23.66 -8.04
CA SER A 7 23.76 23.62 -8.86
C SER A 7 23.27 22.18 -9.06
N VAL A 8 22.45 21.69 -8.13
CA VAL A 8 21.52 20.58 -8.38
C VAL A 8 20.50 21.06 -9.41
N LYS A 9 20.43 20.42 -10.57
CA LYS A 9 19.36 20.65 -11.56
C LYS A 9 18.60 19.35 -11.78
N LEU A 10 17.44 19.25 -11.14
CA LEU A 10 16.49 18.15 -11.29
C LEU A 10 15.48 18.55 -12.37
N HIS A 11 15.52 17.90 -13.54
CA HIS A 11 14.39 17.88 -14.48
C HIS A 11 13.91 16.43 -14.57
N PRO A 12 12.72 16.11 -14.02
CA PRO A 12 12.25 14.74 -13.97
C PRO A 12 11.46 14.40 -15.24
N MET A 13 11.23 13.10 -15.42
CA MET A 13 10.36 12.49 -16.43
C MET A 13 11.07 12.20 -17.76
N GLN A 14 11.77 11.06 -17.82
CA GLN A 14 11.16 9.86 -18.40
C GLN A 14 12.16 8.70 -18.33
N ASN A 15 11.67 7.60 -17.76
CA ASN A 15 12.18 6.25 -17.98
C ASN A 15 13.55 5.86 -17.43
N ARG A 16 13.78 6.09 -16.12
CA ARG A 16 14.78 5.33 -15.37
C ARG A 16 14.15 4.12 -14.67
N ARG A 17 13.33 3.38 -15.42
CA ARG A 17 12.54 2.22 -14.95
C ARG A 17 13.37 0.93 -14.97
N ILE A 18 14.66 1.02 -14.64
CA ILE A 18 15.61 -0.08 -14.78
C ILE A 18 16.40 -0.21 -13.48
N HIS A 19 15.98 -1.20 -12.66
CA HIS A 19 16.69 -1.76 -11.51
C HIS A 19 16.89 -0.90 -10.26
N THR A 20 15.80 -0.48 -9.60
CA THR A 20 15.92 0.00 -8.21
C THR A 20 14.71 -0.35 -7.34
N GLY A 21 14.00 -1.45 -7.61
CA GLY A 21 12.86 -1.86 -6.77
C GLY A 21 11.90 -0.72 -6.44
N GLU A 22 11.71 0.20 -7.39
CA GLU A 22 11.00 1.45 -7.12
C GLU A 22 9.55 1.10 -6.79
N LYS A 23 9.16 1.46 -5.58
CA LYS A 23 7.83 1.26 -5.06
C LYS A 23 7.16 2.64 -4.98
N PRO A 24 6.58 3.13 -6.10
CA PRO A 24 6.06 4.49 -6.17
C PRO A 24 4.89 4.73 -5.22
N HIS A 25 4.25 3.68 -4.73
CA HIS A 25 3.09 3.76 -3.86
C HIS A 25 3.50 3.58 -2.40
N LYS A 26 3.79 4.68 -1.71
CA LYS A 26 4.15 4.68 -0.28
C LYS A 26 2.91 4.83 0.59
N CYS A 27 2.88 4.11 1.70
CA CYS A 27 1.90 4.31 2.76
C CYS A 27 2.31 5.49 3.63
N ASP A 28 1.43 6.46 3.81
CA ASP A 28 1.69 7.64 4.62
C ASP A 28 1.75 7.34 6.12
N ASP A 29 0.97 6.36 6.60
CA ASP A 29 0.95 5.98 8.03
C ASP A 29 2.25 5.31 8.51
N CYS A 30 2.88 4.44 7.71
CA CYS A 30 4.04 3.65 8.15
C CYS A 30 5.24 3.70 7.21
N GLY A 31 5.15 4.48 6.13
CA GLY A 31 6.21 4.64 5.16
C GLY A 31 6.49 3.42 4.27
N LYS A 32 5.71 2.33 4.40
CA LYS A 32 5.92 1.11 3.63
C LYS A 32 5.53 1.33 2.17
N ALA A 33 6.43 0.98 1.27
CA ALA A 33 6.22 1.19 -0.16
C ALA A 33 5.75 -0.10 -0.86
N PHE A 34 4.92 0.06 -1.89
CA PHE A 34 4.31 -0.97 -2.72
C PHE A 34 4.55 -0.71 -4.20
N THR A 35 4.61 -1.79 -4.99
CA THR A 35 4.78 -1.74 -6.44
C THR A 35 3.48 -1.42 -7.18
N SER A 36 2.32 -1.60 -6.55
CA SER A 36 1.02 -1.31 -7.14
C SER A 36 0.11 -0.53 -6.18
N HIS A 37 -0.71 0.34 -6.74
CA HIS A 37 -1.69 1.12 -6.01
C HIS A 37 -2.71 0.22 -5.28
N SER A 38 -3.19 -0.86 -5.91
CA SER A 38 -4.13 -1.80 -5.30
C SER A 38 -3.56 -2.47 -4.03
N HIS A 39 -2.25 -2.77 -4.02
CA HIS A 39 -1.58 -3.28 -2.82
C HIS A 39 -1.42 -2.21 -1.74
N LEU A 40 -1.15 -0.96 -2.12
CA LEU A 40 -1.13 0.17 -1.18
C LEU A 40 -2.51 0.40 -0.54
N VAL A 41 -3.57 0.50 -1.34
CA VAL A 41 -4.94 0.68 -0.85
C VAL A 41 -5.36 -0.49 0.04
N GLY A 42 -5.03 -1.72 -0.37
CA GLY A 42 -5.19 -2.89 0.47
C GLY A 42 -4.44 -2.69 1.79
N HIS A 43 -3.16 -2.35 1.75
CA HIS A 43 -2.35 -2.12 2.94
C HIS A 43 -2.91 -1.01 3.85
N GLN A 44 -3.29 0.16 3.36
CA GLN A 44 -3.82 1.26 4.17
C GLN A 44 -5.00 0.85 5.06
N ARG A 45 -5.80 -0.13 4.63
CA ARG A 45 -6.87 -0.67 5.45
C ARG A 45 -6.37 -1.22 6.81
N ILE A 46 -5.11 -1.70 6.91
CA ILE A 46 -4.54 -2.19 8.17
C ILE A 46 -4.35 -1.08 9.22
N HIS A 47 -4.11 0.16 8.78
CA HIS A 47 -3.88 1.32 9.67
C HIS A 47 -5.21 1.93 10.10
N THR A 48 -6.17 1.99 9.18
CA THR A 48 -7.53 2.48 9.48
C THR A 48 -8.35 1.56 10.40
N GLY A 49 -7.81 0.39 10.78
CA GLY A 49 -8.55 -0.62 11.56
C GLY A 49 -9.75 -1.25 10.83
N GLN A 50 -10.05 -0.85 9.59
CA GLN A 50 -11.20 -1.35 8.83
C GLN A 50 -11.00 -2.76 8.23
N LYS A 51 -9.94 -3.50 8.59
CA LYS A 51 -9.43 -4.61 7.76
C LYS A 51 -9.45 -5.98 8.41
N SER A 52 -10.52 -6.26 9.11
CA SER A 52 -10.89 -7.62 9.45
C SER A 52 -12.38 -7.64 9.71
N CYS A 53 -13.16 -8.08 8.74
CA CYS A 53 -14.55 -8.43 9.03
C CYS A 53 -14.50 -9.84 9.63
N LYS A 54 -14.72 -9.92 10.95
CA LYS A 54 -14.80 -11.19 11.69
C LYS A 54 -16.17 -11.80 11.44
N CYS A 55 -16.21 -13.05 10.98
CA CYS A 55 -17.43 -13.83 10.93
C CYS A 55 -17.97 -14.01 12.34
N HIS A 56 -19.23 -13.65 12.56
CA HIS A 56 -19.86 -13.78 13.88
C HIS A 56 -20.03 -15.26 14.29
N GLN A 57 -20.26 -16.15 13.32
CA GLN A 57 -20.55 -17.57 13.57
C GLN A 57 -19.31 -18.37 13.97
N CYS A 58 -18.19 -18.19 13.27
CA CYS A 58 -16.97 -19.00 13.51
C CYS A 58 -15.75 -18.20 13.92
N GLY A 59 -15.85 -16.87 14.01
CA GLY A 59 -14.76 -16.00 14.42
C GLY A 59 -13.61 -15.85 13.42
N LYS A 60 -13.69 -16.47 12.23
CA LYS A 60 -12.70 -16.29 11.17
C LYS A 60 -12.68 -14.85 10.66
N VAL A 61 -11.49 -14.34 10.39
CA VAL A 61 -11.25 -12.96 9.95
C VAL A 61 -11.03 -12.93 8.45
N PHE A 62 -11.76 -12.06 7.75
CA PHE A 62 -11.67 -11.90 6.31
C PHE A 62 -11.37 -10.46 5.91
N SER A 63 -10.58 -10.34 4.84
CA SER A 63 -10.25 -9.07 4.20
C SER A 63 -9.92 -9.32 2.73
N PRO A 64 -10.68 -8.74 1.77
CA PRO A 64 -11.75 -7.72 1.88
C PRO A 64 -13.12 -8.24 2.36
N ARG A 65 -14.08 -7.32 2.64
CA ARG A 65 -15.46 -7.62 3.09
C ARG A 65 -16.24 -8.57 2.17
N SER A 66 -15.93 -8.58 0.87
CA SER A 66 -16.53 -9.53 -0.08
C SER A 66 -16.23 -10.99 0.27
N LEU A 67 -15.04 -11.28 0.80
CA LEU A 67 -14.68 -12.63 1.26
C LEU A 67 -15.45 -13.04 2.52
N LEU A 68 -15.75 -12.09 3.42
CA LEU A 68 -16.64 -12.38 4.54
C LEU A 68 -18.05 -12.72 4.03
N ALA A 69 -18.60 -11.89 3.13
CA ALA A 69 -19.96 -12.08 2.63
C ALA A 69 -20.13 -13.40 1.87
N GLU A 70 -19.10 -13.87 1.16
CA GLU A 70 -19.09 -15.21 0.58
C GLU A 70 -19.00 -16.29 1.65
N HIS A 71 -18.11 -16.13 2.62
CA HIS A 71 -17.94 -17.07 3.72
C HIS A 71 -19.21 -17.21 4.57
N GLU A 72 -19.95 -16.15 4.83
CA GLU A 72 -21.18 -16.22 5.63
C GLU A 72 -22.25 -17.14 5.03
N LYS A 73 -22.21 -17.38 3.71
CA LYS A 73 -23.11 -18.33 3.04
C LYS A 73 -22.87 -19.78 3.44
N ILE A 74 -21.69 -20.13 3.97
CA ILE A 74 -21.40 -21.51 4.38
C ILE A 74 -21.99 -21.86 5.74
N HIS A 75 -22.43 -20.87 6.52
CA HIS A 75 -23.06 -21.05 7.82
C HIS A 75 -24.59 -21.00 7.75
N PHE A 76 -25.13 -20.87 6.54
CA PHE A 76 -26.56 -21.04 6.25
C PHE A 76 -26.89 -22.54 6.23
#